data_AF-A0A1C5YUG6-F1
#
_entry.id   AF-A0A1C5YUG6-F1
#
_cell.length_a   1.000
_cell.length_b   1.000
_cell.length_c   1.000
_cell.angle_alpha   90.00
_cell.angle_beta   90.00
_cell.angle_gamma   90.00
#
_symmetry.space_group_name_H-M   'P 1'
#
loop_
_entity.id
_entity.type
_entity.pdbx_description
1 polymer ?
#
loop_
_entity_poly.entity_id
_entity_poly.type
_entity_poly.pdbx_seq_one_letter_code
_entity_poly.pdbx_strand_id
1 'polypeptide(L)'
;MADNVRYTPEYGELYKRRKETVEWVFADAKEKHAMRDTPQYRGLAQITNWVKLKFAAMNLKKLATWLWMEKLDPFVLILLWPIYARKGRPGFLTA
;
A
#
# COMPACT_ATOMS: atom_id res chain seq x y z
N MET A 1 3.96 -28.22 -2.79
CA MET A 1 3.68 -27.71 -4.16
C MET A 1 3.90 -26.20 -4.28
N ALA A 2 3.58 -25.39 -3.26
CA ALA A 2 3.78 -23.93 -3.26
C ALA A 2 5.27 -23.46 -3.25
N ASP A 3 6.20 -24.25 -2.70
CA ASP A 3 7.60 -23.83 -2.56
C ASP A 3 8.39 -23.79 -3.89
N ASN A 4 7.98 -24.58 -4.89
CA ASN A 4 8.65 -24.62 -6.19
C ASN A 4 8.49 -23.31 -6.99
N VAL A 5 7.47 -22.52 -6.68
CA VAL A 5 7.21 -21.21 -7.29
C VAL A 5 8.13 -20.12 -6.71
N ARG A 6 8.74 -20.36 -5.54
CA ARG A 6 9.60 -19.37 -4.88
C ARG A 6 10.98 -19.24 -5.54
N TYR A 7 11.42 -20.28 -6.24
CA TYR A 7 12.74 -20.38 -6.86
C TYR A 7 12.73 -20.04 -8.36
N THR A 8 11.56 -19.77 -8.95
CA THR A 8 11.51 -19.23 -10.31
C THR A 8 12.01 -17.78 -10.33
N PRO A 9 12.88 -17.41 -11.28
CA PRO A 9 13.55 -16.11 -11.29
C PRO A 9 12.58 -14.92 -11.28
N GLU A 10 11.45 -15.03 -11.96
CA GLU A 10 10.37 -14.03 -11.99
C GLU A 10 9.81 -13.73 -10.59
N TYR A 11 9.53 -14.77 -9.80
CA TYR A 11 9.01 -14.61 -8.44
C TYR A 11 10.08 -14.12 -7.47
N GLY A 12 11.35 -14.41 -7.73
CA GLY A 12 12.48 -13.86 -6.97
C GLY A 12 12.54 -12.33 -7.06
N GLU A 13 12.39 -11.76 -8.26
CA GLU A 13 12.34 -10.31 -8.45
C GLU A 13 11.09 -9.68 -7.82
N LEU A 14 9.93 -10.31 -8.00
CA LEU A 14 8.69 -9.85 -7.38
C LEU A 14 8.81 -9.79 -5.85
N TYR A 15 9.45 -10.80 -5.24
CA TYR A 15 9.65 -10.84 -3.79
C TYR A 15 10.61 -9.74 -3.31
N LYS A 16 11.65 -9.43 -4.08
CA LYS A 16 12.55 -8.29 -3.81
C LYS A 16 11.79 -6.96 -3.83
N ARG A 17 11.04 -6.69 -4.91
CA ARG A 17 10.23 -5.47 -5.04
C ARG A 17 9.19 -5.34 -3.92
N ARG A 18 8.56 -6.45 -3.53
CA ARG A 18 7.62 -6.48 -2.40
C ARG A 18 8.30 -6.14 -1.07
N LYS A 19 9.48 -6.70 -0.80
CA LYS A 19 10.24 -6.39 0.40
C LYS A 19 10.53 -4.89 0.49
N GLU A 20 11.09 -4.32 -0.58
CA GLU A 20 11.39 -2.88 -0.67
C GLU A 20 10.13 -2.03 -0.48
N THR A 21 9.03 -2.38 -1.15
CA THR A 21 7.75 -1.67 -1.00
C THR A 21 7.26 -1.69 0.43
N VAL A 22 7.33 -2.85 1.10
CA VAL A 22 6.89 -2.98 2.49
C VAL A 22 7.74 -2.09 3.39
N GLU A 23 9.07 -2.10 3.24
CA GLU A 23 9.98 -1.24 4.00
C GLU A 23 9.67 0.25 3.79
N TRP A 24 9.44 0.68 2.54
CA TRP A 24 9.03 2.05 2.20
C TRP A 24 7.70 2.45 2.84
N VAL A 25 6.68 1.58 2.76
CA VAL A 25 5.36 1.84 3.35
C VAL A 25 5.46 1.94 4.88
N PHE A 26 6.30 1.12 5.51
CA PHE A 26 6.55 1.23 6.95
C PHE A 26 7.28 2.52 7.34
N ALA A 27 8.25 2.97 6.53
CA ALA A 27 8.93 4.25 6.75
C ALA A 27 7.94 5.42 6.63
N ASP A 28 7.15 5.45 5.56
CA ASP A 28 6.14 6.48 5.29
C ASP A 28 5.08 6.53 6.40
N ALA A 29 4.63 5.36 6.88
CA ALA A 29 3.64 5.30 7.94
C ALA A 29 4.19 5.77 9.30
N LYS A 30 5.49 5.58 9.58
CA LYS A 30 6.13 6.16 10.77
C LYS A 30 6.13 7.69 10.72
N GLU A 31 6.39 8.28 9.56
CA GLU A 31 6.47 9.72 9.37
C GLU A 31 5.09 10.39 9.27
N LYS A 32 4.22 9.91 8.38
CA LYS A 32 2.94 10.55 8.04
C LYS A 32 1.76 10.09 8.90
N HIS A 33 1.86 8.92 9.53
CA HIS A 33 0.77 8.34 10.30
C HIS A 33 1.09 8.22 11.80
N ALA A 34 2.08 8.98 12.28
CA ALA A 34 2.46 9.04 13.70
C ALA A 34 2.64 7.65 14.32
N MET A 35 3.24 6.71 13.58
CA MET A 35 3.52 5.36 14.08
C MET A 35 4.84 5.27 14.85
N ARG A 36 5.63 6.36 14.92
CA ARG A 36 6.87 6.42 15.70
C ARG A 36 6.58 6.48 17.20
N ASP A 37 5.59 7.29 17.58
CA ASP A 37 5.22 7.51 18.98
C ASP A 37 3.75 7.13 19.17
N THR A 38 3.49 6.09 19.97
CA THR A 38 2.12 5.64 20.31
C THR A 38 1.80 5.94 21.77
N PRO A 39 1.71 7.23 22.18
CA PRO A 39 1.57 7.60 23.59
C PRO A 39 0.27 7.09 24.26
N GLN A 40 -0.73 6.69 23.46
CA GLN A 40 -2.06 6.29 23.93
C GLN A 40 -2.25 4.77 24.10
N TYR A 41 -1.44 3.93 23.43
CA TYR A 41 -1.58 2.48 23.47
C TYR A 41 -0.47 1.87 24.34
N ARG A 42 -0.84 1.05 25.33
CA ARG A 42 0.13 0.40 26.24
C ARG A 42 0.05 -1.11 26.07
N GLY A 43 1.21 -1.73 25.88
CA GLY A 43 1.33 -3.19 25.73
C GLY A 43 1.27 -3.66 24.28
N LEU A 44 2.00 -4.76 24.02
CA LEU A 44 2.26 -5.27 22.67
C LEU A 44 0.98 -5.62 21.90
N ALA A 45 -0.02 -6.18 22.57
CA ALA A 45 -1.28 -6.57 21.95
C ALA A 45 -2.06 -5.37 21.40
N GLN A 46 -2.15 -4.28 22.18
CA GLN A 46 -2.84 -3.06 21.76
C GLN A 46 -2.14 -2.38 20.59
N ILE A 47 -0.80 -2.23 20.68
CA ILE A 47 0.00 -1.66 19.59
C ILE A 47 -0.15 -2.52 18.33
N THR A 48 -0.08 -3.85 18.46
CA THR A 48 -0.22 -4.75 17.31
C THR A 48 -1.58 -4.62 16.63
N ASN A 49 -2.67 -4.59 17.41
CA ASN A 49 -4.01 -4.44 16.86
C ASN A 49 -4.22 -3.07 16.20
N TRP A 50 -3.69 -2.00 16.81
CA TRP A 50 -3.74 -0.66 16.24
C TRP A 50 -2.97 -0.57 14.90
N VAL A 51 -1.75 -1.12 14.86
CA VAL A 51 -0.94 -1.19 13.63
C VAL A 51 -1.69 -1.97 12.55
N LYS A 52 -2.24 -3.15 12.88
CA LYS A 52 -3.03 -3.96 11.95
C LYS A 52 -4.22 -3.18 11.40
N LEU A 53 -4.96 -2.48 12.25
CA LEU A 53 -6.12 -1.70 11.85
C LEU A 53 -5.74 -0.56 10.90
N LYS A 54 -4.64 0.15 11.17
CA LYS A 54 -4.14 1.21 10.28
C LYS A 54 -3.81 0.67 8.90
N PHE A 55 -3.06 -0.43 8.82
CA PHE A 55 -2.71 -1.02 7.52
C PHE A 55 -3.92 -1.63 6.82
N ALA A 56 -4.87 -2.22 7.54
CA ALA A 56 -6.13 -2.69 6.97
C ALA A 56 -6.89 -1.52 6.32
N ALA A 57 -7.04 -0.38 7.01
CA ALA A 57 -7.69 0.80 6.47
C ALA A 57 -6.95 1.38 5.24
N MET A 58 -5.62 1.43 5.27
CA MET A 58 -4.80 1.87 4.12
C MET A 58 -5.00 0.95 2.91
N ASN A 59 -5.03 -0.37 3.13
CA ASN A 59 -5.28 -1.34 2.06
C ASN A 59 -6.71 -1.24 1.50
N LEU A 60 -7.72 -1.10 2.36
CA LEU A 60 -9.11 -0.91 1.93
C LEU A 60 -9.28 0.38 1.11
N LYS A 61 -8.64 1.47 1.52
CA LYS A 61 -8.62 2.73 0.73
C LYS A 61 -8.01 2.51 -0.66
N LYS A 62 -6.92 1.74 -0.75
CA LYS A 62 -6.28 1.42 -2.02
C LYS A 62 -7.23 0.61 -2.93
N LEU A 63 -7.86 -0.43 -2.39
CA LEU A 63 -8.84 -1.24 -3.12
C LEU A 63 -10.05 -0.42 -3.59
N ALA A 64 -10.60 0.43 -2.72
CA ALA A 64 -11.71 1.31 -3.08
C ALA A 64 -11.33 2.28 -4.21
N THR A 65 -10.11 2.84 -4.16
CA THR A 65 -9.58 3.70 -5.23
C THR A 65 -9.47 2.93 -6.55
N TRP A 66 -9.01 1.68 -6.51
CA TRP A 66 -8.89 0.83 -7.71
C TRP A 66 -10.26 0.52 -8.31
N LEU A 67 -11.20 0.05 -7.50
CA LEU A 67 -12.57 -0.23 -7.94
C LEU A 67 -13.25 1.02 -8.51
N TRP A 68 -13.00 2.18 -7.91
CA TRP A 68 -13.50 3.45 -8.43
C TRP A 68 -12.90 3.77 -9.80
N MET A 69 -11.59 3.60 -9.98
CA MET A 69 -10.93 3.82 -11.28
C MET A 69 -11.45 2.87 -12.37
N GLU A 70 -11.71 1.60 -12.06
CA GLU A 70 -12.27 0.63 -13.02
C GLU A 70 -13.70 0.96 -13.46
N LYS A 71 -14.47 1.63 -12.59
CA LYS A 71 -15.87 1.98 -12.84
C LYS A 71 -16.05 3.31 -13.57
N LEU A 72 -15.03 4.15 -13.62
CA LEU A 72 -15.11 5.48 -14.22
C LEU A 72 -14.98 5.41 -15.74
N ASP A 73 -15.80 6.22 -16.41
CA ASP A 73 -15.71 6.39 -17.85
C ASP A 73 -14.35 7.01 -18.25
N PRO A 74 -13.69 6.51 -19.31
CA PRO A 74 -12.41 7.04 -19.79
C PRO A 74 -12.38 8.57 -19.97
N PHE A 75 -13.48 9.18 -20.39
CA PHE A 75 -13.56 10.64 -20.55
C PHE A 75 -13.48 11.39 -19.22
N VAL A 76 -14.09 10.85 -18.17
CA VAL A 76 -14.04 11.42 -16.80
C VAL A 76 -12.64 11.25 -16.20
N LEU A 77 -11.97 10.13 -16.49
CA LEU A 77 -10.59 9.90 -16.07
C LEU A 77 -9.62 10.92 -16.69
N ILE A 78 -9.79 11.26 -17.97
CA ILE A 78 -8.97 12.27 -18.66
C ILE A 78 -9.17 13.67 -18.05
N LEU A 79 -10.41 14.04 -17.73
CA LEU A 79 -10.72 15.32 -17.09
C LEU A 79 -10.17 15.43 -15.66
N LEU A 80 -10.19 14.34 -14.89
CA LEU A 80 -9.68 14.30 -13.52
C LEU A 80 -8.18 14.01 -13.44
N TRP A 81 -7.55 13.62 -14.55
CA TRP A 81 -6.12 13.30 -14.65
C TRP A 81 -5.18 14.35 -14.04
N PRO A 82 -5.29 15.67 -14.34
CA PRO A 82 -4.39 16.66 -13.76
C PRO A 82 -4.53 16.81 -12.24
N ILE A 83 -5.72 16.54 -11.69
CA ILE A 83 -5.98 16.54 -10.24
C ILE A 83 -5.38 15.27 -9.61
N TYR A 84 -5.49 14.13 -10.29
CA TYR A 84 -4.95 12.85 -9.86
C TYR A 84 -3.42 12.80 -9.89
N ALA A 85 -2.79 13.30 -10.96
CA ALA A 85 -1.34 13.33 -11.12
C ALA A 85 -0.62 14.08 -9.98
N ARG A 86 -1.30 15.07 -9.38
CA ARG A 86 -0.79 15.82 -8.20
C ARG A 86 -0.76 15.02 -6.91
N LYS A 87 -1.60 14.01 -6.72
CA LYS A 87 -1.66 13.22 -5.46
C LYS A 87 -0.65 12.08 -5.39
N GLY A 88 0.22 11.95 -6.39
CA GLY A 88 1.18 10.85 -6.49
C GLY A 88 0.48 9.57 -6.93
N ARG A 89 0.91 9.03 -8.07
CA ARG A 89 0.50 7.69 -8.52
C ARG A 89 0.80 6.70 -7.37
N PRO A 90 -0.15 5.85 -6.93
CA PRO A 90 0.18 4.72 -6.08
C PRO A 90 1.14 3.85 -6.89
N GLY A 91 2.43 3.93 -6.55
CA GLY A 91 3.49 3.23 -7.27
C GLY A 91 3.18 1.75 -7.30
N PHE A 92 2.86 1.23 -8.49
CA PHE A 92 2.86 -0.19 -8.88
C PHE A 92 2.43 -0.41 -10.35
N LEU A 93 2.12 0.64 -11.12
CA LEU A 93 1.80 0.55 -12.56
C LEU A 93 2.99 0.82 -13.49
N THR A 94 4.21 0.57 -13.04
CA THR A 94 5.40 0.49 -13.89
C THR A 94 6.13 -0.80 -13.58
N ALA A 95 5.68 -1.86 -14.22
CA ALA A 95 6.42 -3.08 -14.50
C ALA A 95 6.02 -3.51 -15.91
#